data_AF-A0A931CJC6-F1
#
_entry.id   AF-A0A931CJC6-F1
#
_cell.length_a   1.000
_cell.length_b   1.000
_cell.length_c   1.000
_cell.angle_alpha   90.00
_cell.angle_beta   90.00
_cell.angle_gamma   90.00
#
_symmetry.space_group_name_H-M   'P 1'
#
loop_
_entity.id
_entity.type
_entity.pdbx_description
1 polymer ?
#
loop_
_entity_poly.entity_id
_entity_poly.type
_entity_poly.pdbx_seq_one_letter_code
_entity_poly.pdbx_strand_id
1 'polypeptide(L)'
;MSGRLERRYARWLRCYPPGPRRAEMLGTLLECAPPERTRPTVREAAGLVRHGLRARLGRPASTAVVVLATLVSLACGLLGAAAAARVGWAFAPALPAGDSLGATVFPGLRVWGGGDAEPFVPSADGETTEYGYADYWVNNFGGTRDVRAYAEGARDRLAAAGWEIRGDVFYEEDVASDTPIRTAEFWATRDGLVLSYTGTHWGNRASYDSDGAASFTLSRSAPAWLAVAAVAGGLLGAPAGWLLTGWASRRTMGRQFRTATAAALGWMAVLLTSFSVLIGGLWSWQPDRPGDEPFWLALRALTGEVGWVIAGLGLAALGAARLRVLIPVAAVLIGAAGWQSAAAAASCTPSGPPAVLPAADVAYSRLARVYVAQDATPEQRNLAEAAMGRVWGTRGWSFHYDPTDGQYRYAYCDGGRLAGDSGMRVPYFWEIELSSPGVFPALEAEVGGMPGVVAVRHGVPYQ
;
A
#
# COMPACT_ATOMS: atom_id res chain seq x y z
N MET A 1 41.58 38.30 -5.98
CA MET A 1 40.62 37.68 -5.03
C MET A 1 39.16 37.66 -5.50
N SER A 2 38.78 38.39 -6.56
CA SER A 2 37.42 38.48 -7.11
C SER A 2 36.79 37.16 -7.61
N GLY A 3 37.60 36.26 -8.19
CA GLY A 3 37.06 35.06 -8.87
C GLY A 3 36.30 34.06 -8.00
N ARG A 4 36.48 34.03 -6.67
CA ARG A 4 35.64 33.19 -5.78
C ARG A 4 34.25 33.78 -5.54
N LEU A 5 34.15 35.11 -5.35
CA LEU A 5 32.89 35.80 -5.14
C LEU A 5 32.06 35.81 -6.43
N GLU A 6 32.69 36.12 -7.56
CA GLU A 6 32.08 36.10 -8.89
C GLU A 6 31.43 34.74 -9.20
N ARG A 7 32.16 33.63 -9.01
CA ARG A 7 31.61 32.28 -9.21
C ARG A 7 30.39 31.99 -8.33
N ARG A 8 30.35 32.54 -7.11
CA ARG A 8 29.20 32.40 -6.19
C ARG A 8 28.01 33.23 -6.65
N TYR A 9 28.17 34.50 -6.99
CA TYR A 9 27.08 35.30 -7.57
C TYR A 9 26.59 34.71 -8.90
N ALA A 10 27.50 34.28 -9.77
CA ALA A 10 27.17 33.63 -11.03
C ALA A 10 26.34 32.35 -10.81
N ARG A 11 26.62 31.57 -9.75
CA ARG A 11 25.82 30.41 -9.36
C ARG A 11 24.39 30.82 -8.99
N TRP A 12 24.20 31.80 -8.11
CA TRP A 12 22.86 32.26 -7.70
C TRP A 12 22.09 32.92 -8.84
N LEU A 13 22.78 33.66 -9.72
CA LEU A 13 22.18 34.25 -10.93
C LEU A 13 21.67 33.20 -11.93
N ARG A 14 21.98 31.90 -11.77
CA ARG A 14 21.32 30.83 -12.56
C ARG A 14 19.81 30.82 -12.36
N CYS A 15 19.30 31.36 -11.26
CA CYS A 15 17.87 31.56 -11.03
C CYS A 15 17.24 32.57 -12.01
N TYR A 16 18.01 33.44 -12.69
CA TYR A 16 17.50 34.32 -13.75
C TYR A 16 17.51 33.63 -15.12
N PRO A 17 16.63 34.02 -16.06
CA PRO A 17 16.70 33.55 -17.45
C PRO A 17 18.09 33.82 -18.06
N PRO A 18 18.60 32.95 -18.95
CA PRO A 18 19.84 33.23 -19.67
C PRO A 18 19.68 34.47 -20.55
N GLY A 19 20.69 35.34 -20.59
CA GLY A 19 20.69 36.56 -21.40
C GLY A 19 21.69 37.62 -20.89
N PRO A 20 21.89 38.72 -21.66
CA PRO A 20 22.86 39.77 -21.35
C PRO A 20 22.63 40.42 -19.99
N ARG A 21 21.36 40.59 -19.60
CA ARG A 21 20.96 41.13 -18.29
C ARG A 21 21.54 40.36 -17.10
N ARG A 22 21.82 39.07 -17.25
CA ARG A 22 22.45 38.27 -16.19
C ARG A 22 23.92 38.65 -16.00
N ALA A 23 24.63 38.97 -17.08
CA ALA A 23 26.01 39.44 -17.02
C ALA A 23 26.09 40.87 -16.46
N GLU A 24 25.17 41.75 -16.87
CA GLU A 24 25.04 43.10 -16.30
C GLU A 24 24.82 43.06 -14.79
N MET A 25 23.86 42.25 -14.32
CA MET A 25 23.61 42.08 -12.88
C MET A 25 24.82 41.54 -12.12
N LEU A 26 25.60 40.63 -12.73
CA LEU A 26 26.82 40.12 -12.11
C LEU A 26 27.86 41.24 -11.94
N GLY A 27 28.04 42.08 -12.97
CA GLY A 27 28.92 43.25 -12.91
C GLY A 27 28.51 44.20 -11.78
N THR A 28 27.23 44.61 -11.76
CA THR A 28 26.71 45.51 -10.71
C THR A 28 26.88 44.93 -9.30
N LEU A 29 26.62 43.63 -9.10
CA LEU A 29 26.80 43.00 -7.78
C LEU A 29 28.27 42.97 -7.34
N LEU A 30 29.21 42.82 -8.27
CA LEU A 30 30.64 42.85 -7.97
C LEU A 30 31.13 44.28 -7.69
N GLU A 31 30.63 45.27 -8.42
CA GLU A 31 30.93 46.68 -8.20
C GLU A 31 30.40 47.19 -6.85
N CYS A 32 29.22 46.74 -6.45
CA CYS A 32 28.62 47.10 -5.15
C CYS A 32 29.18 46.29 -3.97
N ALA A 33 29.97 45.23 -4.21
CA ALA A 33 30.55 44.44 -3.14
C ALA A 33 31.82 45.12 -2.58
N PRO A 34 31.94 45.31 -1.26
CA PRO A 34 33.16 45.85 -0.67
C PRO A 34 34.36 44.93 -0.93
N PRO A 35 35.59 45.49 -0.99
CA PRO A 35 36.78 44.81 -1.52
C PRO A 35 37.17 43.53 -0.77
N GLU A 36 36.82 43.43 0.51
CA GLU A 36 37.13 42.25 1.34
C GLU A 36 36.06 41.13 1.25
N ARG A 37 34.95 41.35 0.55
CA ARG A 37 33.85 40.39 0.52
C ARG A 37 34.24 39.16 -0.31
N THR A 38 34.17 37.98 0.31
CA THR A 38 34.48 36.71 -0.36
C THR A 38 33.24 35.83 -0.61
N ARG A 39 32.10 36.19 -0.01
CA ARG A 39 30.83 35.46 -0.10
C ARG A 39 29.65 36.44 -0.23
N PRO A 40 28.61 36.12 -1.02
CA PRO A 40 27.34 36.84 -0.98
C PRO A 40 26.76 36.80 0.42
N THR A 41 26.10 37.87 0.84
CA THR A 41 25.32 37.84 2.09
C THR A 41 24.10 36.92 1.93
N VAL A 42 23.57 36.39 3.04
CA VAL A 42 22.35 35.56 3.02
C VAL A 42 21.18 36.34 2.40
N ARG A 43 21.08 37.63 2.69
CA ARG A 43 20.06 38.54 2.14
C ARG A 43 20.21 38.72 0.63
N GLU A 44 21.43 38.91 0.12
CA GLU A 44 21.69 38.99 -1.33
C GLU A 44 21.34 37.68 -2.03
N ALA A 45 21.77 36.54 -1.48
CA ALA A 45 21.46 35.23 -2.05
C ALA A 45 19.94 34.97 -2.09
N ALA A 46 19.23 35.23 -0.99
CA ALA A 46 17.77 35.11 -0.91
C ALA A 46 17.06 36.07 -1.89
N GLY A 47 17.55 37.31 -2.00
CA GLY A 47 17.05 38.28 -2.97
C GLY A 47 17.21 37.81 -4.41
N LEU A 48 18.40 37.33 -4.79
CA LEU A 48 18.68 36.83 -6.14
C LEU A 48 17.84 35.60 -6.48
N VAL A 49 17.64 34.68 -5.54
CA VAL A 49 16.77 33.51 -5.73
C VAL A 49 15.32 33.98 -5.93
N ARG A 50 14.79 34.81 -5.03
CA ARG A 50 13.40 35.30 -5.10
C ARG A 50 13.11 36.06 -6.39
N HIS A 51 13.97 37.03 -6.73
CA HIS A 51 13.76 37.87 -7.91
C HIS A 51 14.09 37.11 -9.22
N GLY A 52 15.06 36.19 -9.19
CA GLY A 52 15.35 35.31 -10.32
C GLY A 52 14.19 34.36 -10.62
N LEU A 53 13.66 33.68 -9.60
CA LEU A 53 12.46 32.85 -9.73
C LEU A 53 11.27 33.67 -10.25
N ARG A 54 11.03 34.88 -9.72
CA ARG A 54 9.98 35.76 -10.23
C ARG A 54 10.21 36.15 -11.70
N ALA A 55 11.45 36.41 -12.11
CA ALA A 55 11.78 36.69 -13.51
C ALA A 55 11.62 35.45 -14.41
N ARG A 56 11.81 34.24 -13.87
CA ARG A 56 11.63 32.96 -14.58
C ARG A 56 10.17 32.49 -14.66
N LEU A 57 9.37 32.74 -13.64
CA LEU A 57 7.98 32.30 -13.56
C LEU A 57 7.00 33.38 -14.05
N GLY A 58 7.44 34.65 -14.12
CA GLY A 58 6.60 35.77 -14.53
C GLY A 58 5.75 36.33 -13.39
N ARG A 59 4.91 37.32 -13.70
CA ARG A 59 3.86 37.79 -12.78
C ARG A 59 2.61 36.95 -13.03
N PRO A 60 1.83 36.59 -11.98
CA PRO A 60 0.55 35.95 -12.17
C PRO A 60 -0.32 36.84 -13.05
N ALA A 61 -0.90 36.28 -14.11
CA ALA A 61 -1.78 37.02 -15.01
C ALA A 61 -3.14 37.34 -14.38
N SER A 62 -3.54 36.59 -13.35
CA SER A 62 -4.81 36.77 -12.62
C SER A 62 -4.76 36.16 -11.22
N THR A 63 -5.70 36.54 -10.36
CA THR A 63 -5.92 35.94 -9.03
C THR A 63 -6.21 34.44 -9.11
N ALA A 64 -6.95 34.00 -10.14
CA ALA A 64 -7.26 32.58 -10.35
C ALA A 64 -6.00 31.71 -10.52
N VAL A 65 -4.95 32.23 -11.18
CA VAL A 65 -3.66 31.51 -11.31
C VAL A 65 -2.97 31.37 -9.95
N VAL A 66 -3.09 32.37 -9.07
CA VAL A 66 -2.51 32.30 -7.72
C VAL A 66 -3.24 31.26 -6.87
N VAL A 67 -4.57 31.23 -6.94
CA VAL A 67 -5.39 30.21 -6.26
C VAL A 67 -5.01 28.82 -6.77
N LEU A 68 -5.00 28.61 -8.08
CA LEU A 68 -4.61 27.33 -8.68
C LEU A 68 -3.18 26.91 -8.28
N ALA A 69 -2.21 27.83 -8.31
CA ALA A 69 -0.84 27.54 -7.89
C ALA A 69 -0.73 27.16 -6.41
N THR A 70 -1.55 27.76 -5.55
CA THR A 70 -1.62 27.43 -4.13
C THR A 70 -2.21 26.03 -3.93
N LEU A 71 -3.30 25.71 -4.64
CA LEU A 71 -3.94 24.40 -4.57
C LEU A 71 -3.08 23.29 -5.14
N VAL A 72 -2.43 23.51 -6.29
CA VAL A 72 -1.47 22.55 -6.87
C VAL A 72 -0.28 22.37 -5.94
N SER A 73 0.19 23.44 -5.29
CA SER A 73 1.23 23.34 -4.25
C SER A 73 0.77 22.47 -3.08
N LEU A 74 -0.46 22.63 -2.59
CA LEU A 74 -1.01 21.78 -1.53
C LEU A 74 -1.13 20.33 -1.98
N ALA A 75 -1.67 20.07 -3.17
CA ALA A 75 -1.81 18.73 -3.72
C ALA A 75 -0.44 18.04 -3.91
N CYS A 76 0.55 18.73 -4.48
CA CYS A 76 1.91 18.20 -4.59
C CYS A 76 2.57 18.01 -3.22
N GLY A 77 2.26 18.83 -2.23
CA GLY A 77 2.67 18.61 -0.85
C GLY A 77 2.10 17.32 -0.28
N LEU A 78 0.79 17.07 -0.46
CA LEU A 78 0.16 15.82 -0.02
C LEU A 78 0.74 14.59 -0.73
N LEU A 79 0.95 14.66 -2.05
CA LEU A 79 1.61 13.60 -2.81
C LEU A 79 3.06 13.36 -2.35
N GLY A 80 3.81 14.43 -2.07
CA GLY A 80 5.17 14.34 -1.54
C GLY A 80 5.22 13.71 -0.15
N ALA A 81 4.28 14.08 0.72
CA ALA A 81 4.11 13.48 2.04
C ALA A 81 3.76 11.99 1.93
N ALA A 82 2.85 11.63 1.04
CA ALA A 82 2.44 10.26 0.80
C ALA A 82 3.58 9.40 0.26
N ALA A 83 4.33 9.89 -0.73
CA ALA A 83 5.50 9.20 -1.26
C ALA A 83 6.59 9.01 -0.19
N ALA A 84 6.86 10.03 0.61
CA ALA A 84 7.85 9.94 1.70
C ALA A 84 7.40 8.99 2.82
N ALA A 85 6.10 8.98 3.15
CA ALA A 85 5.52 8.02 4.09
C ALA A 85 5.66 6.58 3.57
N ARG A 86 5.38 6.35 2.28
CA ARG A 86 5.53 5.04 1.65
C ARG A 86 6.98 4.55 1.64
N VAL A 87 7.92 5.43 1.27
CA VAL A 87 9.36 5.13 1.36
C VAL A 87 9.76 4.87 2.81
N GLY A 88 9.23 5.67 3.74
CA GLY A 88 9.41 5.45 5.16
C GLY A 88 9.04 4.02 5.55
N TRP A 89 7.80 3.60 5.32
CA TRP A 89 7.32 2.28 5.72
C TRP A 89 8.18 1.13 5.18
N ALA A 90 8.86 1.30 4.04
CA ALA A 90 9.81 0.31 3.53
C ALA A 90 11.06 0.12 4.43
N PHE A 91 11.34 1.06 5.34
CA PHE A 91 12.39 0.98 6.36
C PHE A 91 11.85 0.65 7.76
N ALA A 92 10.56 0.36 7.89
CA ALA A 92 10.01 -0.09 9.17
C ALA A 92 10.63 -1.45 9.55
N PRO A 93 10.98 -1.69 10.83
CA PRO A 93 11.51 -2.98 11.27
C PRO A 93 10.53 -4.14 10.98
N ALA A 94 11.05 -5.35 10.76
CA ALA A 94 10.24 -6.57 10.66
C ALA A 94 9.41 -6.80 11.95
N LEU A 95 8.25 -7.48 11.84
CA LEU A 95 7.50 -7.91 13.03
C LEU A 95 8.35 -8.91 13.84
N PRO A 96 8.26 -8.88 15.18
CA PRO A 96 8.89 -9.92 15.98
C PRO A 96 8.24 -11.28 15.68
N ALA A 97 9.02 -12.35 15.78
CA ALA A 97 8.50 -13.70 15.69
C ALA A 97 7.42 -13.94 16.77
N GLY A 98 6.28 -14.45 16.34
CA GLY A 98 5.10 -14.56 17.21
C GLY A 98 5.17 -15.64 18.27
N ASP A 99 6.11 -16.59 18.23
CA ASP A 99 6.11 -17.77 19.12
C ASP A 99 6.02 -17.42 20.61
N SER A 100 6.79 -16.41 21.05
CA SER A 100 6.77 -15.94 22.45
C SER A 100 5.46 -15.25 22.83
N LEU A 101 4.85 -14.53 21.88
CA LEU A 101 3.58 -13.84 22.08
C LEU A 101 2.41 -14.82 22.05
N GLY A 102 2.44 -15.78 21.13
CA GLY A 102 1.52 -16.91 21.05
C GLY A 102 1.50 -17.71 22.35
N ALA A 103 2.65 -18.01 22.95
CA ALA A 103 2.69 -18.67 24.25
C ALA A 103 2.07 -17.84 25.39
N THR A 104 2.10 -16.50 25.28
CA THR A 104 1.49 -15.58 26.26
C THR A 104 -0.04 -15.52 26.08
N VAL A 105 -0.51 -15.33 24.86
CA VAL A 105 -1.95 -15.21 24.55
C VAL A 105 -2.64 -16.57 24.59
N PHE A 106 -1.98 -17.63 24.14
CA PHE A 106 -2.51 -18.98 23.95
C PHE A 106 -1.66 -20.04 24.69
N PRO A 107 -1.62 -20.01 26.03
CA PRO A 107 -0.74 -20.88 26.81
C PRO A 107 -1.06 -22.36 26.60
N GLY A 108 -0.05 -23.15 26.21
CA GLY A 108 -0.16 -24.60 26.03
C GLY A 108 -0.89 -25.04 24.75
N LEU A 109 -1.22 -24.10 23.85
CA LEU A 109 -1.92 -24.40 22.62
C LEU A 109 -0.99 -24.31 21.41
N ARG A 110 -1.30 -25.09 20.38
CA ARG A 110 -0.63 -24.97 19.09
C ARG A 110 -1.16 -23.74 18.38
N VAL A 111 -0.32 -22.72 18.28
CA VAL A 111 -0.62 -21.48 17.55
C VAL A 111 -0.27 -21.65 16.08
N TRP A 112 -1.18 -21.22 15.22
CA TRP A 112 -1.00 -21.13 13.77
C TRP A 112 -0.91 -19.67 13.34
N GLY A 113 -0.41 -19.43 12.12
CA GLY A 113 -0.30 -18.09 11.58
C GLY A 113 1.11 -17.51 11.69
N GLY A 114 1.20 -16.18 11.74
CA GLY A 114 2.44 -15.43 11.74
C GLY A 114 2.93 -15.04 10.34
N GLY A 115 4.23 -14.77 10.24
CA GLY A 115 4.84 -14.23 9.03
C GLY A 115 4.54 -12.75 8.84
N ASP A 116 5.55 -11.98 8.45
CA ASP A 116 5.38 -10.57 8.16
C ASP A 116 4.69 -10.46 6.80
N ALA A 117 3.51 -9.83 6.73
CA ALA A 117 2.89 -9.52 5.46
C ALA A 117 3.63 -8.37 4.75
N GLU A 118 3.35 -8.15 3.47
CA GLU A 118 3.83 -6.94 2.81
C GLU A 118 3.41 -5.68 3.60
N PRO A 119 4.19 -4.59 3.57
CA PRO A 119 3.87 -3.41 4.38
C PRO A 119 2.51 -2.78 4.05
N PHE A 120 1.93 -3.09 2.89
CA PHE A 120 0.70 -2.47 2.39
C PHE A 120 -0.23 -3.53 1.79
N VAL A 121 -1.16 -4.08 2.57
CA VAL A 121 -2.03 -5.14 2.06
C VAL A 121 -3.51 -4.80 2.15
N PRO A 122 -4.29 -4.84 1.05
CA PRO A 122 -5.74 -4.72 1.13
C PRO A 122 -6.31 -5.73 2.14
N SER A 123 -7.28 -5.28 2.94
CA SER A 123 -8.10 -6.18 3.74
C SER A 123 -8.89 -7.13 2.85
N ALA A 124 -9.42 -8.21 3.44
CA ALA A 124 -10.17 -9.25 2.73
C ALA A 124 -11.37 -8.69 1.93
N ASP A 125 -12.05 -7.70 2.50
CA ASP A 125 -13.20 -7.01 1.89
C ASP A 125 -12.78 -5.98 0.83
N GLY A 126 -11.48 -5.73 0.66
CA GLY A 126 -10.93 -4.72 -0.24
C GLY A 126 -11.22 -3.27 0.18
N GLU A 127 -11.87 -3.05 1.33
CA GLU A 127 -12.31 -1.72 1.76
C GLU A 127 -11.21 -0.98 2.53
N THR A 128 -10.36 -1.71 3.26
CA THR A 128 -9.38 -1.12 4.17
C THR A 128 -7.94 -1.49 3.87
N THR A 129 -7.10 -0.63 4.45
CA THR A 129 -5.65 -0.51 4.46
C THR A 129 -4.85 -1.21 5.56
N GLU A 130 -4.62 -2.52 5.58
CA GLU A 130 -3.80 -3.11 6.66
C GLU A 130 -2.29 -2.92 6.42
N TYR A 131 -1.55 -2.57 7.49
CA TYR A 131 -0.11 -2.32 7.46
C TYR A 131 0.65 -3.40 8.21
N GLY A 132 1.50 -4.13 7.47
CA GLY A 132 2.56 -4.97 8.03
C GLY A 132 2.11 -5.71 9.29
N TYR A 133 1.13 -6.58 9.11
CA TYR A 133 0.49 -7.32 10.18
C TYR A 133 0.78 -8.82 10.05
N ALA A 134 0.55 -9.54 11.13
CA ALA A 134 0.63 -10.98 11.19
C ALA A 134 -0.55 -11.49 12.03
N ASP A 135 -1.29 -12.46 11.50
CA ASP A 135 -2.44 -13.05 12.20
C ASP A 135 -2.00 -14.34 12.86
N TYR A 136 -2.39 -14.51 14.12
CA TYR A 136 -2.12 -15.70 14.91
C TYR A 136 -3.43 -16.24 15.46
N TRP A 137 -3.60 -17.55 15.47
CA TRP A 137 -4.86 -18.12 15.92
C TRP A 137 -4.72 -19.55 16.45
N VAL A 138 -5.73 -19.96 17.21
CA VAL A 138 -5.92 -21.33 17.69
C VAL A 138 -7.34 -21.76 17.40
N ASN A 139 -7.51 -23.03 17.01
CA ASN A 139 -8.83 -23.64 16.91
C ASN A 139 -9.55 -23.58 18.26
N ASN A 140 -10.87 -23.47 18.22
CA ASN A 140 -11.64 -23.52 19.43
C ASN A 140 -11.52 -24.89 20.14
N PHE A 141 -11.30 -24.84 21.45
CA PHE A 141 -11.40 -25.99 22.35
C PHE A 141 -12.22 -25.58 23.57
N GLY A 142 -12.51 -26.52 24.47
CA GLY A 142 -13.43 -26.30 25.60
C GLY A 142 -13.21 -24.98 26.37
N GLY A 143 -11.96 -24.53 26.52
CA GLY A 143 -11.64 -23.26 27.18
C GLY A 143 -11.87 -22.00 26.33
N THR A 144 -11.58 -22.00 25.03
CA THR A 144 -11.73 -20.81 24.16
C THR A 144 -13.17 -20.59 23.69
N ARG A 145 -14.03 -21.61 23.78
CA ARG A 145 -15.47 -21.47 23.47
C ARG A 145 -16.21 -20.54 24.42
N ASP A 146 -15.71 -20.35 25.65
CA ASP A 146 -16.09 -19.22 26.50
C ASP A 146 -15.26 -18.00 26.09
N VAL A 147 -15.66 -17.39 24.97
CA VAL A 147 -14.87 -16.34 24.31
C VAL A 147 -14.61 -15.15 25.24
N ARG A 148 -15.57 -14.82 26.12
CA ARG A 148 -15.43 -13.71 27.07
C ARG A 148 -14.40 -14.02 28.14
N ALA A 149 -14.57 -15.14 28.87
CA ALA A 149 -13.65 -15.49 29.94
C ALA A 149 -12.23 -15.72 29.40
N TYR A 150 -12.11 -16.31 28.21
CA TYR A 150 -10.82 -16.51 27.58
C TYR A 150 -10.15 -15.20 27.15
N ALA A 151 -10.92 -14.25 26.57
CA ALA A 151 -10.43 -12.92 26.21
C ALA A 151 -9.96 -12.13 27.44
N GLU A 152 -10.73 -12.14 28.53
CA GLU A 152 -10.36 -11.50 29.81
C GLU A 152 -9.05 -12.11 30.35
N GLY A 153 -8.90 -13.44 30.31
CA GLY A 153 -7.65 -14.10 30.70
C GLY A 153 -6.47 -13.76 29.78
N ALA A 154 -6.69 -13.62 28.46
CA ALA A 154 -5.66 -13.20 27.51
C ALA A 154 -5.21 -11.76 27.75
N ARG A 155 -6.17 -10.85 27.99
CA ARG A 155 -5.93 -9.45 28.38
C ARG A 155 -5.05 -9.37 29.62
N ASP A 156 -5.39 -10.13 30.66
CA ASP A 156 -4.65 -10.11 31.92
C ASP A 156 -3.23 -10.66 31.79
N ARG A 157 -3.03 -11.72 30.99
CA ARG A 157 -1.69 -12.24 30.66
C ARG A 157 -0.85 -11.23 29.88
N LEU A 158 -1.44 -10.52 28.93
CA LEU A 158 -0.75 -9.47 28.17
C LEU A 158 -0.38 -8.29 29.07
N ALA A 159 -1.28 -7.84 29.95
CA ALA A 159 -1.00 -6.81 30.93
C ALA A 159 0.17 -7.20 31.86
N ALA A 160 0.16 -8.44 32.36
CA ALA A 160 1.26 -8.97 33.16
C ALA A 160 2.59 -9.06 32.40
N ALA A 161 2.54 -9.25 31.08
CA ALA A 161 3.69 -9.24 30.17
C ALA A 161 4.11 -7.81 29.74
N GLY A 162 3.57 -6.77 30.37
CA GLY A 162 3.94 -5.36 30.16
C GLY A 162 3.29 -4.72 28.94
N TRP A 163 2.21 -5.29 28.39
CA TRP A 163 1.41 -4.61 27.37
C TRP A 163 0.47 -3.59 28.01
N GLU A 164 0.31 -2.44 27.36
CA GLU A 164 -0.68 -1.44 27.74
C GLU A 164 -2.03 -1.81 27.11
N ILE A 165 -2.99 -2.21 27.95
CA ILE A 165 -4.34 -2.57 27.51
C ILE A 165 -5.13 -1.30 27.18
N ARG A 166 -5.79 -1.29 26.02
CA ARG A 166 -6.63 -0.18 25.55
C ARG A 166 -8.10 -0.60 25.65
N GLY A 167 -8.80 -0.08 26.66
CA GLY A 167 -10.20 -0.41 26.92
C GLY A 167 -10.40 -1.71 27.70
N ASP A 168 -11.67 -2.09 27.90
CA ASP A 168 -12.06 -3.38 28.46
C ASP A 168 -12.42 -4.36 27.33
N VAL A 169 -12.64 -5.64 27.66
CA VAL A 169 -13.12 -6.64 26.70
C VAL A 169 -14.52 -6.25 26.24
N PHE A 170 -14.65 -5.94 24.95
CA PHE A 170 -15.94 -5.81 24.29
C PHE A 170 -16.49 -7.21 24.03
N TYR A 171 -17.71 -7.49 24.47
CA TYR A 171 -18.38 -8.77 24.27
C TYR A 171 -19.72 -8.56 23.60
N GLU A 172 -19.98 -9.33 22.56
CA GLU A 172 -21.23 -9.33 21.82
C GLU A 172 -21.73 -10.77 21.64
N GLU A 173 -23.04 -10.93 21.75
CA GLU A 173 -23.72 -12.21 21.54
C GLU A 173 -24.97 -12.00 20.69
N ASP A 174 -24.96 -12.57 19.49
CA ASP A 174 -26.12 -12.60 18.61
C ASP A 174 -26.91 -13.89 18.84
N VAL A 175 -27.96 -13.77 19.63
CA VAL A 175 -28.91 -14.85 19.96
C VAL A 175 -30.06 -15.01 18.96
N ALA A 176 -30.17 -14.14 17.96
CA ALA A 176 -31.32 -14.15 17.05
C ALA A 176 -31.16 -15.16 15.89
N SER A 177 -29.99 -15.77 15.72
CA SER A 177 -29.70 -16.76 14.68
C SER A 177 -29.78 -18.20 15.20
N ASP A 178 -30.08 -19.14 14.30
CA ASP A 178 -30.04 -20.59 14.59
C ASP A 178 -28.62 -21.08 15.00
N THR A 179 -27.60 -20.27 14.69
CA THR A 179 -26.18 -20.48 15.00
C THR A 179 -25.65 -19.32 15.85
N PRO A 180 -25.90 -19.30 17.17
CA PRO A 180 -25.58 -18.13 18.01
C PRO A 180 -24.10 -17.78 17.90
N ILE A 181 -23.82 -16.50 17.67
CA ILE A 181 -22.46 -16.00 17.46
C ILE A 181 -22.04 -15.27 18.72
N ARG A 182 -20.90 -15.68 19.29
CA ARG A 182 -20.29 -15.00 20.44
C ARG A 182 -18.94 -14.44 20.03
N THR A 183 -18.74 -13.16 20.27
CA THR A 183 -17.50 -12.46 19.93
C THR A 183 -16.97 -11.70 21.14
N ALA A 184 -15.66 -11.76 21.35
CA ALA A 184 -14.97 -10.99 22.38
C ALA A 184 -13.69 -10.34 21.81
N GLU A 185 -13.54 -9.04 22.02
CA GLU A 185 -12.47 -8.24 21.42
C GLU A 185 -11.81 -7.30 22.43
N PHE A 186 -10.51 -7.06 22.27
CA PHE A 186 -9.79 -5.98 22.96
C PHE A 186 -8.50 -5.63 22.23
N TRP A 187 -7.90 -4.50 22.61
CA TRP A 187 -6.65 -4.00 22.03
C TRP A 187 -5.55 -3.86 23.08
N ALA A 188 -4.31 -4.03 22.66
CA ALA A 188 -3.13 -3.81 23.48
C ALA A 188 -1.98 -3.18 22.69
N THR A 189 -1.13 -2.38 23.33
CA THR A 189 0.04 -1.75 22.69
C THR A 189 1.33 -1.96 23.48
N ARG A 190 2.46 -2.19 22.79
CA ARG A 190 3.79 -2.30 23.41
C ARG A 190 4.89 -2.02 22.40
N ASP A 191 5.85 -1.15 22.74
CA ASP A 191 7.06 -0.90 21.93
C ASP A 191 6.80 -0.60 20.45
N GLY A 192 5.74 0.16 20.17
CA GLY A 192 5.36 0.51 18.80
C GLY A 192 4.64 -0.62 18.04
N LEU A 193 4.21 -1.68 18.73
CA LEU A 193 3.33 -2.73 18.23
C LEU A 193 1.90 -2.51 18.74
N VAL A 194 0.95 -2.91 17.92
CA VAL A 194 -0.48 -2.96 18.23
C VAL A 194 -0.92 -4.41 18.11
N LEU A 195 -1.63 -4.90 19.12
CA LEU A 195 -2.27 -6.21 19.13
C LEU A 195 -3.78 -6.01 19.18
N SER A 196 -4.48 -6.62 18.22
CA SER A 196 -5.94 -6.79 18.22
C SER A 196 -6.24 -8.23 18.61
N TYR A 197 -6.96 -8.47 19.70
CA TYR A 197 -7.44 -9.80 20.02
C TYR A 197 -8.90 -9.94 19.59
N THR A 198 -9.25 -11.09 18.99
CA THR A 198 -10.61 -11.45 18.62
C THR A 198 -10.84 -12.93 18.91
N GLY A 199 -11.79 -13.22 19.80
CA GLY A 199 -12.32 -14.55 20.02
C GLY A 199 -13.71 -14.66 19.42
N THR A 200 -13.92 -15.61 18.51
CA THR A 200 -15.22 -15.86 17.88
C THR A 200 -15.61 -17.31 18.10
N HIS A 201 -16.88 -17.54 18.41
CA HIS A 201 -17.45 -18.87 18.49
C HIS A 201 -18.85 -18.92 17.89
N TRP A 202 -19.04 -19.85 16.94
CA TRP A 202 -20.32 -20.16 16.34
C TRP A 202 -20.93 -21.41 16.99
N GLY A 203 -22.06 -21.23 17.66
CA GLY A 203 -22.84 -22.34 18.20
C GLY A 203 -23.53 -23.16 17.12
N ASN A 204 -23.87 -24.41 17.43
CA ASN A 204 -24.66 -25.32 16.59
C ASN A 204 -24.13 -25.58 15.16
N ARG A 205 -22.85 -25.31 14.90
CA ARG A 205 -22.21 -25.67 13.63
C ARG A 205 -22.09 -27.18 13.48
N ALA A 206 -22.18 -27.64 12.23
CA ALA A 206 -21.87 -29.03 11.92
C ALA A 206 -20.41 -29.34 12.29
N SER A 207 -20.12 -30.58 12.66
CA SER A 207 -18.79 -30.97 13.14
C SER A 207 -17.66 -30.84 12.10
N TYR A 208 -18.01 -30.64 10.83
CA TYR A 208 -17.08 -30.46 9.73
C TYR A 208 -16.83 -28.98 9.38
N ASP A 209 -17.60 -28.05 9.97
CA ASP A 209 -17.41 -26.61 9.84
C ASP A 209 -16.50 -26.09 10.97
N SER A 210 -15.87 -24.93 10.76
CA SER A 210 -15.26 -24.20 11.87
C SER A 210 -16.34 -23.74 12.84
N ASP A 211 -16.14 -23.97 14.13
CA ASP A 211 -16.94 -23.36 15.20
C ASP A 211 -16.31 -22.06 15.72
N GLY A 212 -15.38 -21.48 14.96
CA GLY A 212 -14.67 -20.24 15.25
C GLY A 212 -13.22 -20.45 15.70
N ALA A 213 -12.59 -19.38 16.17
CA ALA A 213 -11.23 -19.39 16.68
C ALA A 213 -11.02 -18.31 17.74
N ALA A 214 -9.98 -18.50 18.56
CA ALA A 214 -9.36 -17.40 19.29
C ALA A 214 -8.14 -16.94 18.49
N SER A 215 -8.07 -15.65 18.19
CA SER A 215 -7.04 -15.07 17.32
C SER A 215 -6.54 -13.74 17.84
N PHE A 216 -5.34 -13.37 17.41
CA PHE A 216 -4.88 -11.99 17.52
C PHE A 216 -4.13 -11.57 16.25
N THR A 217 -4.32 -10.32 15.86
CA THR A 217 -3.56 -9.66 14.80
C THR A 217 -2.51 -8.78 15.45
N LEU A 218 -1.24 -9.00 15.10
CA LEU A 218 -0.13 -8.15 15.50
C LEU A 218 0.24 -7.22 14.35
N SER A 219 0.14 -5.90 14.54
CA SER A 219 0.51 -4.89 13.56
C SER A 219 1.49 -3.87 14.16
N ARG A 220 2.03 -3.01 13.30
CA ARG A 220 2.92 -1.91 13.70
C ARG A 220 2.13 -0.64 13.90
N SER A 221 2.40 0.07 15.00
CA SER A 221 2.08 1.49 15.05
C SER A 221 3.02 2.28 14.13
N ALA A 222 2.56 3.43 13.63
CA ALA A 222 3.40 4.31 12.82
C ALA A 222 4.60 4.81 13.64
N PRO A 223 5.86 4.50 13.23
CA PRO A 223 7.01 5.07 13.92
C PRO A 223 6.99 6.60 13.87
N ALA A 224 7.36 7.27 14.97
CA ALA A 224 7.32 8.72 15.07
C ALA A 224 8.11 9.45 13.96
N TRP A 225 9.17 8.83 13.42
CA TRP A 225 9.94 9.41 12.31
C TRP A 225 9.18 9.41 10.97
N LEU A 226 8.12 8.61 10.81
CA LEU A 226 7.25 8.67 9.63
C LEU A 226 6.58 10.04 9.51
N ALA A 227 6.09 10.61 10.62
CA ALA A 227 5.54 11.96 10.65
C ALA A 227 6.55 12.98 10.13
N VAL A 228 7.81 12.87 10.56
CA VAL A 228 8.90 13.73 10.10
C VAL A 228 9.18 13.52 8.61
N ALA A 229 9.23 12.27 8.14
CA ALA A 229 9.45 11.95 6.74
C ALA A 229 8.32 12.50 5.85
N ALA A 230 7.06 12.33 6.26
CA ALA A 230 5.89 12.84 5.54
C ALA A 230 5.87 14.37 5.51
N VAL A 231 6.15 15.05 6.63
CA VAL A 231 6.27 16.51 6.68
C VAL A 231 7.40 16.99 5.76
N ALA A 232 8.57 16.34 5.79
CA ALA A 232 9.68 16.69 4.91
C ALA A 232 9.32 16.49 3.43
N GLY A 233 8.68 15.36 3.09
CA GLY A 233 8.17 15.07 1.76
C GLY A 233 7.18 16.12 1.28
N GLY A 234 6.25 16.53 2.14
CA GLY A 234 5.28 17.57 1.81
C GLY A 234 5.88 18.96 1.66
N LEU A 235 6.84 19.31 2.51
CA LEU A 235 7.61 20.56 2.39
C LEU A 235 8.48 20.61 1.13
N LEU A 236 8.87 19.47 0.57
CA LEU A 236 9.57 19.39 -0.72
C LEU A 236 8.59 19.39 -1.90
N GLY A 237 7.48 18.65 -1.78
CA GLY A 237 6.45 18.53 -2.81
C GLY A 237 5.73 19.85 -3.09
N ALA A 238 5.41 20.63 -2.06
CA ALA A 238 4.68 21.88 -2.22
C ALA A 238 5.44 22.95 -3.05
N PRO A 239 6.69 23.30 -2.74
CA PRO A 239 7.50 24.19 -3.58
C PRO A 239 7.66 23.66 -5.01
N ALA A 240 7.80 22.34 -5.20
CA ALA A 240 7.87 21.76 -6.53
C ALA A 240 6.58 22.00 -7.32
N GLY A 241 5.41 21.75 -6.73
CA GLY A 241 4.11 22.05 -7.32
C GLY A 241 3.96 23.52 -7.70
N TRP A 242 4.30 24.44 -6.79
CA TRP A 242 4.26 25.87 -7.05
C TRP A 242 5.16 26.30 -8.22
N LEU A 243 6.41 25.78 -8.26
CA LEU A 243 7.35 26.05 -9.35
C LEU A 243 6.84 25.52 -10.69
N LEU A 244 6.23 24.33 -10.70
CA LEU A 244 5.62 23.73 -11.89
C LEU A 244 4.44 24.57 -12.40
N THR A 245 3.54 25.02 -11.53
CA THR A 245 2.41 25.87 -11.95
C THR A 245 2.89 27.21 -12.49
N GLY A 246 3.85 27.86 -11.83
CA GLY A 246 4.43 29.12 -12.31
C GLY A 246 5.11 28.94 -13.67
N TRP A 247 5.83 27.83 -13.87
CA TRP A 247 6.46 27.50 -15.14
C TRP A 247 5.42 27.26 -16.25
N ALA A 248 4.38 26.47 -15.97
CA ALA A 248 3.34 26.15 -16.93
C ALA A 248 2.55 27.40 -17.34
N SER A 249 2.13 28.20 -16.35
CA SER A 249 1.42 29.46 -16.56
C SER A 249 2.17 30.40 -17.50
N ARG A 250 3.49 30.55 -17.31
CA ARG A 250 4.30 31.38 -18.20
C ARG A 250 4.34 30.85 -19.64
N ARG A 251 4.41 29.52 -19.82
CA ARG A 251 4.50 28.89 -21.15
C ARG A 251 3.19 28.89 -21.91
N THR A 252 2.07 29.00 -21.21
CA THR A 252 0.75 29.11 -21.83
C THR A 252 0.29 30.56 -22.02
N MET A 253 1.01 31.55 -21.47
CA MET A 253 0.70 32.97 -21.63
C MET A 253 0.56 33.35 -23.12
N GLY A 254 -0.56 34.00 -23.47
CA GLY A 254 -0.90 34.36 -24.85
C GLY A 254 -1.57 33.23 -25.66
N ARG A 255 -1.80 32.06 -25.08
CA ARG A 255 -2.49 30.91 -25.71
C ARG A 255 -3.66 30.46 -24.85
N GLN A 256 -4.83 31.06 -25.09
CA GLN A 256 -6.05 30.86 -24.30
C GLN A 256 -6.42 29.38 -24.13
N PHE A 257 -6.50 28.63 -25.24
CA PHE A 257 -6.87 27.21 -25.22
C PHE A 257 -5.95 26.38 -24.32
N ARG A 258 -4.63 26.52 -24.47
CA ARG A 258 -3.66 25.75 -23.66
C ARG A 258 -3.69 26.11 -22.18
N THR A 259 -3.95 27.38 -21.89
CA THR A 259 -4.10 27.85 -20.51
C THR A 259 -5.34 27.22 -19.88
N ALA A 260 -6.47 27.19 -20.61
CA ALA A 260 -7.69 26.56 -20.14
C ALA A 260 -7.52 25.05 -19.92
N THR A 261 -6.91 24.33 -20.86
CA THR A 261 -6.65 22.89 -20.71
C THR A 261 -5.74 22.58 -19.52
N ALA A 262 -4.61 23.29 -19.38
CA ALA A 262 -3.69 23.08 -18.26
C ALA A 262 -4.34 23.42 -16.91
N ALA A 263 -5.18 24.47 -16.86
CA ALA A 263 -5.93 24.82 -15.67
C ALA A 263 -6.97 23.75 -15.32
N ALA A 264 -7.74 23.27 -16.30
CA ALA A 264 -8.75 22.23 -16.09
C ALA A 264 -8.15 20.92 -15.57
N LEU A 265 -7.05 20.46 -16.17
CA LEU A 265 -6.32 19.28 -15.70
C LEU A 265 -5.73 19.48 -14.29
N GLY A 266 -5.19 20.67 -14.00
CA GLY A 266 -4.70 21.02 -12.67
C GLY A 266 -5.80 21.02 -11.61
N TRP A 267 -6.97 21.59 -11.93
CA TRP A 267 -8.15 21.55 -11.05
C TRP A 267 -8.63 20.12 -10.82
N MET A 268 -8.71 19.30 -11.86
CA MET A 268 -9.10 17.89 -11.74
C MET A 268 -8.14 17.12 -10.81
N ALA A 269 -6.83 17.31 -10.98
CA ALA A 269 -5.83 16.69 -10.12
C ALA A 269 -5.98 17.11 -8.64
N VAL A 270 -6.24 18.40 -8.39
CA VAL A 270 -6.50 18.91 -7.02
C VAL A 270 -7.77 18.29 -6.44
N LEU A 271 -8.87 18.26 -7.21
CA LEU A 271 -10.14 17.71 -6.74
C LEU A 271 -10.01 16.22 -6.41
N LEU A 272 -9.36 15.44 -7.27
CA LEU A 272 -9.09 14.03 -7.00
C LEU A 272 -8.20 13.84 -5.76
N THR A 273 -7.15 14.64 -5.61
CA THR A 273 -6.28 14.58 -4.41
C THR A 273 -7.09 14.85 -3.14
N SER A 274 -7.88 15.92 -3.12
CA SER A 274 -8.70 16.30 -1.96
C SER A 274 -9.77 15.25 -1.68
N PHE A 275 -10.43 14.73 -2.72
CA PHE A 275 -11.44 13.69 -2.60
C PHE A 275 -10.83 12.40 -2.03
N SER A 276 -9.69 11.95 -2.55
CA SER A 276 -9.00 10.75 -2.04
C SER A 276 -8.56 10.89 -0.59
N VAL A 277 -8.05 12.05 -0.17
CA VAL A 277 -7.68 12.30 1.23
C VAL A 277 -8.91 12.31 2.13
N LEU A 278 -9.99 12.96 1.69
CA LEU A 278 -11.23 13.05 2.45
C LEU A 278 -11.88 11.67 2.61
N ILE A 279 -12.07 10.95 1.50
CA ILE A 279 -12.66 9.60 1.49
C ILE A 279 -11.77 8.63 2.24
N GLY A 280 -10.47 8.59 1.93
CA GLY A 280 -9.52 7.72 2.60
C GLY A 280 -9.49 7.94 4.12
N GLY A 281 -9.55 9.20 4.58
CA GLY A 281 -9.58 9.51 6.00
C GLY A 281 -10.93 9.22 6.67
N LEU A 282 -12.06 9.52 6.01
CA LEU A 282 -13.39 9.31 6.60
C LEU A 282 -13.80 7.83 6.62
N TRP A 283 -13.55 7.09 5.54
CA TRP A 283 -13.93 5.68 5.42
C TRP A 283 -13.11 4.78 6.34
N SER A 284 -11.87 5.18 6.63
CA SER A 284 -11.00 4.43 7.54
C SER A 284 -11.07 4.89 8.99
N TRP A 285 -11.94 5.86 9.30
CA TRP A 285 -12.02 6.36 10.67
C TRP A 285 -12.74 5.35 11.56
N GLN A 286 -11.94 4.55 12.26
CA GLN A 286 -12.39 3.71 13.36
C GLN A 286 -11.94 4.37 14.68
N PRO A 287 -12.85 5.02 15.43
CA PRO A 287 -12.49 5.79 16.61
C PRO A 287 -11.81 4.96 17.70
N ASP A 288 -12.05 3.64 17.70
CA ASP A 288 -11.62 2.74 18.77
C ASP A 288 -10.35 1.93 18.42
N ARG A 289 -9.85 1.99 17.18
CA ARG A 289 -8.67 1.21 16.74
C ARG A 289 -7.36 2.00 17.00
N PRO A 290 -6.53 1.60 17.99
CA PRO A 290 -5.28 2.29 18.27
C PRO A 290 -4.28 2.02 17.14
N GLY A 291 -3.82 3.06 16.43
CA GLY A 291 -2.79 2.93 15.38
C GLY A 291 -3.30 3.10 13.95
N ASP A 292 -4.62 3.07 13.73
CA ASP A 292 -5.21 3.58 12.49
C ASP A 292 -5.21 5.11 12.57
N GLU A 293 -4.02 5.73 12.44
CA GLU A 293 -3.97 7.18 12.31
C GLU A 293 -4.57 7.51 10.92
N PRO A 294 -5.78 8.10 10.85
CA PRO A 294 -6.52 8.27 9.58
C PRO A 294 -5.70 9.05 8.54
N PHE A 295 -4.75 9.84 9.04
CA PHE A 295 -3.74 10.54 8.27
C PHE A 295 -2.91 9.62 7.37
N TRP A 296 -2.44 8.47 7.85
CA TRP A 296 -1.61 7.55 7.06
C TRP A 296 -2.41 6.85 5.97
N LEU A 297 -3.64 6.45 6.29
CA LEU A 297 -4.56 5.84 5.34
C LEU A 297 -4.94 6.83 4.23
N ALA A 298 -5.21 8.08 4.59
CA ALA A 298 -5.45 9.15 3.62
C ALA A 298 -4.23 9.41 2.71
N LEU A 299 -3.01 9.41 3.26
CA LEU A 299 -1.80 9.54 2.45
C LEU A 299 -1.58 8.32 1.55
N ARG A 300 -1.84 7.10 2.02
CA ARG A 300 -1.71 5.89 1.20
C ARG A 300 -2.61 5.93 -0.03
N ALA A 301 -3.86 6.39 0.10
CA ALA A 301 -4.79 6.52 -1.03
C ALA A 301 -4.17 7.32 -2.20
N LEU A 302 -3.25 8.25 -1.91
CA LEU A 302 -2.52 9.04 -2.89
C LEU A 302 -1.31 8.33 -3.54
N THR A 303 -0.93 7.15 -3.06
CA THR A 303 0.17 6.33 -3.63
C THR A 303 -0.31 5.09 -4.38
N GLY A 304 -1.61 4.79 -4.33
CA GLY A 304 -2.22 3.72 -5.13
C GLY A 304 -2.57 4.14 -6.56
N GLU A 305 -3.50 3.40 -7.17
CA GLU A 305 -4.10 3.67 -8.50
C GLU A 305 -4.43 5.15 -8.73
N VAL A 306 -5.13 5.77 -7.77
CA VAL A 306 -5.57 7.17 -7.90
C VAL A 306 -4.38 8.14 -7.92
N GLY A 307 -3.31 7.83 -7.18
CA GLY A 307 -2.06 8.58 -7.22
C GLY A 307 -1.44 8.62 -8.62
N TRP A 308 -1.46 7.49 -9.33
CA TRP A 308 -0.98 7.40 -10.70
C TRP A 308 -1.84 8.20 -11.67
N VAL A 309 -3.17 8.18 -11.51
CA VAL A 309 -4.08 9.02 -12.29
C VAL A 309 -3.79 10.50 -12.06
N ILE A 310 -3.62 10.93 -10.81
CA ILE A 310 -3.28 12.32 -10.44
C ILE A 310 -1.93 12.72 -11.07
N ALA A 311 -0.91 11.85 -10.98
CA ALA A 311 0.39 12.08 -11.60
C ALA A 311 0.28 12.18 -13.13
N GLY A 312 -0.50 11.31 -13.76
CA GLY A 312 -0.79 11.32 -15.20
C GLY A 312 -1.46 12.61 -15.65
N LEU A 313 -2.46 13.10 -14.92
CA LEU A 313 -3.11 14.40 -15.16
C LEU A 313 -2.12 15.56 -15.03
N GLY A 314 -1.26 15.52 -14.02
CA GLY A 314 -0.19 16.51 -13.83
C GLY A 314 0.79 16.54 -15.02
N LEU A 315 1.23 15.36 -15.48
CA LEU A 315 2.09 15.23 -16.66
C LEU A 315 1.39 15.69 -17.94
N ALA A 316 0.11 15.38 -18.11
CA ALA A 316 -0.69 15.86 -19.23
C ALA A 316 -0.82 17.39 -19.23
N ALA A 317 -1.03 18.01 -18.06
CA ALA A 317 -1.06 19.47 -17.92
C ALA A 317 0.29 20.11 -18.31
N LEU A 318 1.41 19.49 -17.92
CA LEU A 318 2.75 19.93 -18.33
C LEU A 318 2.98 19.74 -19.83
N GLY A 319 2.47 18.65 -20.41
CA GLY A 319 2.48 18.39 -21.86
C GLY A 319 1.70 19.45 -22.64
N ALA A 320 0.51 19.83 -22.17
CA ALA A 320 -0.28 20.92 -22.76
C ALA A 320 0.47 22.27 -22.75
N ALA A 321 1.32 22.51 -21.74
CA ALA A 321 2.19 23.68 -21.67
C ALA A 321 3.39 23.63 -22.65
N ARG A 322 3.81 22.45 -23.11
CA ARG A 322 4.85 22.26 -24.14
C ARG A 322 4.30 21.55 -25.39
N LEU A 323 3.80 22.33 -26.34
CA LEU A 323 3.52 21.83 -27.68
C LEU A 323 4.84 21.60 -28.43
N ARG A 324 5.37 20.38 -28.32
CA ARG A 324 6.04 19.68 -29.43
C ARG A 324 6.42 18.21 -29.17
N VAL A 325 6.40 17.65 -27.94
CA VAL A 325 6.93 16.27 -27.74
C VAL A 325 6.20 15.33 -26.74
N LEU A 326 5.22 15.74 -25.91
CA LEU A 326 4.85 14.89 -24.73
C LEU A 326 3.44 14.26 -24.71
N ILE A 327 2.72 14.18 -25.83
CA ILE A 327 1.52 13.33 -25.91
C ILE A 327 1.87 11.82 -25.88
N PRO A 328 2.94 11.32 -26.55
CA PRO A 328 3.23 9.89 -26.49
C PRO A 328 3.75 9.41 -25.12
N VAL A 329 4.39 10.27 -24.31
CA VAL A 329 4.94 9.84 -23.00
C VAL A 329 3.86 9.66 -21.92
N ALA A 330 2.82 10.49 -21.91
CA ALA A 330 1.69 10.30 -21.00
C ALA A 330 0.85 9.06 -21.38
N ALA A 331 0.68 8.81 -22.68
CA ALA A 331 0.06 7.57 -23.18
C ALA A 331 0.92 6.34 -22.89
N VAL A 332 2.25 6.46 -22.90
CA VAL A 332 3.17 5.37 -22.55
C VAL A 332 3.24 5.12 -21.04
N LEU A 333 3.07 6.11 -20.17
CA LEU A 333 3.05 5.88 -18.71
C LEU A 333 1.72 5.35 -18.20
N ILE A 334 0.59 5.83 -18.76
CA ILE A 334 -0.75 5.25 -18.52
C ILE A 334 -0.83 3.87 -19.17
N GLY A 335 -0.24 3.72 -20.36
CA GLY A 335 -0.07 2.44 -21.03
C GLY A 335 0.79 1.47 -20.24
N ALA A 336 1.98 1.85 -19.77
CA ALA A 336 2.93 0.94 -19.10
C ALA A 336 2.50 0.48 -17.71
N ALA A 337 1.62 1.21 -17.01
CA ALA A 337 1.02 0.74 -15.77
C ALA A 337 -0.07 -0.32 -16.00
N GLY A 338 -0.74 -0.30 -17.16
CA GLY A 338 -1.73 -1.32 -17.58
C GLY A 338 -1.27 -2.26 -18.70
N TRP A 339 -0.04 -2.10 -19.20
CA TRP A 339 0.66 -2.91 -20.19
C TRP A 339 1.83 -3.57 -19.48
N GLN A 340 1.55 -4.34 -18.44
CA GLN A 340 2.42 -5.47 -18.17
C GLN A 340 2.26 -6.43 -19.34
N SER A 341 3.17 -6.26 -20.29
CA SER A 341 3.66 -7.24 -21.25
C SER A 341 2.67 -8.38 -21.59
N ALA A 342 1.74 -8.11 -22.50
CA ALA A 342 1.38 -9.11 -23.50
C ALA A 342 2.55 -9.39 -24.46
N ALA A 343 3.79 -9.45 -23.94
CA ALA A 343 4.81 -10.25 -24.59
C ALA A 343 4.20 -11.63 -24.62
N ALA A 344 3.96 -12.17 -25.83
CA ALA A 344 3.27 -13.44 -26.00
C ALA A 344 4.01 -14.50 -25.15
N ALA A 345 3.50 -14.75 -23.95
CA ALA A 345 4.12 -15.68 -23.04
C ALA A 345 4.17 -17.02 -23.77
N ALA A 346 5.37 -17.59 -23.82
CA ALA A 346 5.65 -18.76 -24.62
C ALA A 346 4.66 -19.87 -24.27
N SER A 347 4.22 -20.62 -25.28
CA SER A 347 3.38 -21.78 -25.02
C SER A 347 4.14 -22.80 -24.16
N CYS A 348 3.50 -23.37 -23.16
CA CYS A 348 4.14 -24.33 -22.26
C CYS A 348 3.34 -25.65 -22.15
N THR A 349 4.01 -26.75 -21.80
CA THR A 349 3.43 -28.11 -21.70
C THR A 349 3.69 -28.70 -20.31
N PRO A 350 3.02 -28.20 -19.26
CA PRO A 350 3.21 -28.69 -17.90
C PRO A 350 2.63 -30.09 -17.73
N SER A 351 3.23 -30.88 -16.85
CA SER A 351 2.82 -32.28 -16.59
C SER A 351 2.26 -32.52 -15.19
N GLY A 352 2.14 -31.48 -14.37
CA GLY A 352 1.68 -31.56 -12.98
C GLY A 352 1.64 -30.19 -12.31
N PRO A 353 1.41 -30.14 -10.98
CA PRO A 353 1.48 -28.90 -10.22
C PRO A 353 2.82 -28.18 -10.43
N PRO A 354 2.85 -26.84 -10.41
CA PRO A 354 4.09 -26.07 -10.45
C PRO A 354 5.06 -26.48 -9.34
N ALA A 355 6.34 -26.25 -9.60
CA ALA A 355 7.39 -26.47 -8.60
C ALA A 355 7.16 -25.58 -7.36
N VAL A 356 7.64 -26.04 -6.21
CA VAL A 356 7.66 -25.23 -4.99
C VAL A 356 8.50 -24.00 -5.25
N LEU A 357 7.93 -22.81 -5.03
CA LEU A 357 8.64 -21.54 -5.17
C LEU A 357 9.72 -21.40 -4.09
N PRO A 358 10.85 -20.73 -4.37
CA PRO A 358 11.85 -20.40 -3.37
C PRO A 358 11.25 -19.66 -2.18
N ALA A 359 11.72 -19.97 -0.96
CA ALA A 359 11.19 -19.36 0.28
C ALA A 359 11.25 -17.82 0.28
N ALA A 360 12.24 -17.22 -0.40
CA ALA A 360 12.35 -15.77 -0.52
C ALA A 360 11.21 -15.14 -1.35
N ASP A 361 10.72 -15.85 -2.37
CA ASP A 361 9.68 -15.36 -3.28
C ASP A 361 8.28 -15.44 -2.66
N VAL A 362 8.12 -16.27 -1.64
CA VAL A 362 6.84 -16.52 -0.96
C VAL A 362 6.82 -16.06 0.49
N ALA A 363 7.90 -15.42 0.97
CA ALA A 363 8.03 -14.96 2.34
C ALA A 363 6.87 -14.05 2.78
N TYR A 364 6.34 -13.26 1.84
CA TYR A 364 5.22 -12.34 2.06
C TYR A 364 3.92 -12.80 1.39
N SER A 365 3.91 -13.98 0.77
CA SER A 365 2.75 -14.41 -0.01
C SER A 365 1.57 -14.74 0.90
N ARG A 366 0.45 -14.08 0.61
CA ARG A 366 -0.87 -14.37 1.18
C ARG A 366 -1.72 -15.25 0.25
N LEU A 367 -1.11 -15.86 -0.76
CA LEU A 367 -1.82 -16.74 -1.68
C LEU A 367 -1.31 -18.17 -1.50
N ALA A 368 -2.26 -19.10 -1.50
CA ALA A 368 -1.99 -20.53 -1.58
C ALA A 368 -2.80 -21.13 -2.72
N ARG A 369 -2.33 -22.27 -3.22
CA ARG A 369 -3.03 -23.08 -4.22
C ARG A 369 -3.12 -24.51 -3.72
N VAL A 370 -4.34 -25.03 -3.65
CA VAL A 370 -4.61 -26.44 -3.34
C VAL A 370 -4.97 -27.12 -4.65
N TYR A 371 -4.04 -27.93 -5.16
CA TYR A 371 -4.17 -28.64 -6.42
C TYR A 371 -4.89 -29.97 -6.20
N VAL A 372 -5.91 -30.24 -7.00
CA VAL A 372 -6.71 -31.47 -6.95
C VAL A 372 -6.73 -32.18 -8.29
N ALA A 373 -6.61 -33.50 -8.23
CA ALA A 373 -6.61 -34.37 -9.39
C ALA A 373 -7.89 -34.18 -10.22
N GLN A 374 -7.77 -34.24 -11.54
CA GLN A 374 -8.93 -34.02 -12.41
C GLN A 374 -10.01 -35.10 -12.27
N ASP A 375 -9.61 -36.30 -11.88
CA ASP A 375 -10.47 -37.44 -11.61
C ASP A 375 -11.02 -37.47 -10.17
N ALA A 376 -10.70 -36.46 -9.34
CA ALA A 376 -11.27 -36.35 -8.01
C ALA A 376 -12.80 -36.24 -8.09
N THR A 377 -13.50 -36.97 -7.23
CA THR A 377 -14.96 -36.96 -7.21
C THR A 377 -15.49 -35.62 -6.68
N PRO A 378 -16.75 -35.25 -7.00
CA PRO A 378 -17.37 -34.07 -6.38
C PRO A 378 -17.34 -34.11 -4.86
N GLU A 379 -17.51 -35.28 -4.26
CA GLU A 379 -17.43 -35.47 -2.81
C GLU A 379 -16.03 -35.16 -2.26
N GLN A 380 -14.97 -35.67 -2.90
CA GLN A 380 -13.58 -35.36 -2.52
C GLN A 380 -13.30 -33.86 -2.60
N ARG A 381 -13.79 -33.19 -3.64
CA ARG A 381 -13.66 -31.74 -3.78
C ARG A 381 -14.40 -30.98 -2.69
N ASN A 382 -15.64 -31.36 -2.40
CA ASN A 382 -16.44 -30.73 -1.34
C ASN A 382 -15.80 -30.92 0.04
N LEU A 383 -15.19 -32.08 0.31
CA LEU A 383 -14.48 -32.34 1.56
C LEU A 383 -13.23 -31.45 1.67
N ALA A 384 -12.43 -31.35 0.60
CA ALA A 384 -11.28 -30.45 0.56
C ALA A 384 -11.71 -29.00 0.77
N GLU A 385 -12.82 -28.58 0.15
CA GLU A 385 -13.37 -27.24 0.32
C GLU A 385 -13.83 -26.95 1.75
N ALA A 386 -14.57 -27.87 2.37
CA ALA A 386 -14.96 -27.76 3.76
C ALA A 386 -13.72 -27.69 4.69
N ALA A 387 -12.66 -28.43 4.37
CA ALA A 387 -11.41 -28.40 5.13
C ALA A 387 -10.66 -27.07 5.00
N MET A 388 -10.64 -26.45 3.81
CA MET A 388 -10.10 -25.09 3.63
C MET A 388 -10.86 -24.07 4.49
N GLY A 389 -12.18 -24.19 4.56
CA GLY A 389 -13.04 -23.33 5.39
C GLY A 389 -12.87 -23.52 6.90
N ARG A 390 -12.26 -24.63 7.35
CA ARG A 390 -11.90 -24.83 8.78
C ARG A 390 -10.67 -24.05 9.20
N VAL A 391 -9.81 -23.67 8.26
CA VAL A 391 -8.60 -22.90 8.53
C VAL A 391 -9.00 -21.43 8.72
N TRP A 392 -9.01 -20.95 9.97
CA TRP A 392 -9.47 -19.59 10.31
C TRP A 392 -8.78 -18.47 9.51
N GLY A 393 -7.51 -18.66 9.18
CA GLY A 393 -6.75 -17.71 8.37
C GLY A 393 -7.08 -17.72 6.87
N THR A 394 -8.04 -18.52 6.41
CA THR A 394 -8.53 -18.50 5.02
C THR A 394 -9.60 -17.42 4.87
N ARG A 395 -9.33 -16.38 4.07
CA ARG A 395 -10.22 -15.24 3.83
C ARG A 395 -11.18 -15.46 2.67
N GLY A 396 -10.77 -16.26 1.68
CA GLY A 396 -11.60 -16.59 0.52
C GLY A 396 -10.90 -17.59 -0.39
N TRP A 397 -11.64 -18.19 -1.32
CA TRP A 397 -11.08 -19.06 -2.34
C TRP A 397 -11.87 -19.02 -3.64
N SER A 398 -11.19 -19.31 -4.75
CA SER A 398 -11.78 -19.43 -6.08
C SER A 398 -11.32 -20.73 -6.74
N PHE A 399 -12.24 -21.48 -7.34
CA PHE A 399 -11.93 -22.75 -8.00
C PHE A 399 -11.65 -22.56 -9.49
N HIS A 400 -10.48 -22.99 -9.94
CA HIS A 400 -10.00 -22.88 -11.31
C HIS A 400 -9.86 -24.26 -11.95
N TYR A 401 -10.66 -24.51 -12.99
CA TYR A 401 -10.69 -25.77 -13.73
C TYR A 401 -10.68 -25.60 -15.26
N ASP A 402 -10.92 -24.39 -15.77
CA ASP A 402 -10.95 -24.10 -17.20
C ASP A 402 -9.54 -23.73 -17.70
N PRO A 403 -8.93 -24.50 -18.62
CA PRO A 403 -7.61 -24.19 -19.16
C PRO A 403 -7.50 -22.87 -19.95
N THR A 404 -8.64 -22.27 -20.31
CA THR A 404 -8.69 -20.97 -21.00
C THR A 404 -8.65 -19.79 -20.03
N ASP A 405 -8.96 -20.02 -18.75
CA ASP A 405 -8.92 -19.02 -17.70
C ASP A 405 -7.51 -18.41 -17.55
N GLY A 406 -7.46 -17.09 -17.35
CA GLY A 406 -6.23 -16.34 -17.18
C GLY A 406 -5.44 -16.80 -15.97
N GLN A 407 -6.12 -17.03 -14.84
CA GLN A 407 -5.48 -17.49 -13.59
C GLN A 407 -4.96 -18.92 -13.73
N TYR A 408 -5.73 -19.81 -14.36
CA TYR A 408 -5.27 -21.16 -14.66
C TYR A 408 -4.00 -21.17 -15.52
N ARG A 409 -3.97 -20.36 -16.59
CA ARG A 409 -2.79 -20.21 -17.44
C ARG A 409 -1.62 -19.55 -16.72
N TYR A 410 -1.87 -18.60 -15.83
CA TYR A 410 -0.84 -17.97 -15.00
C TYR A 410 -0.18 -18.96 -14.06
N ALA A 411 -0.98 -19.72 -13.32
CA ALA A 411 -0.48 -20.72 -12.39
C ALA A 411 0.44 -21.76 -13.04
N TYR A 412 0.15 -22.17 -14.28
CA TYR A 412 0.88 -23.22 -14.97
C TYR A 412 1.92 -22.77 -16.00
N CYS A 413 1.73 -21.60 -16.63
CA CYS A 413 2.55 -21.12 -17.74
C CYS A 413 2.89 -19.62 -17.65
N ASP A 414 2.79 -18.98 -16.48
CA ASP A 414 3.11 -17.54 -16.32
C ASP A 414 2.36 -16.64 -17.34
N GLY A 415 1.10 -16.99 -17.60
CA GLY A 415 0.18 -16.31 -18.51
C GLY A 415 0.23 -16.83 -19.95
N GLY A 416 1.18 -17.72 -20.26
CA GLY A 416 1.34 -18.40 -21.53
C GLY A 416 0.16 -19.28 -21.91
N ARG A 417 0.12 -19.69 -23.19
CA ARG A 417 -0.88 -20.68 -23.65
C ARG A 417 -0.43 -22.08 -23.25
N LEU A 418 -1.34 -22.85 -22.66
CA LEU A 418 -1.15 -24.29 -22.51
C LEU A 418 -1.21 -24.93 -23.89
N ALA A 419 -0.14 -25.63 -24.28
CA ALA A 419 -0.07 -26.26 -25.59
C ALA A 419 -0.72 -27.66 -25.60
N GLY A 420 -1.44 -27.95 -26.69
CA GLY A 420 -2.08 -29.23 -26.90
C GLY A 420 -3.16 -29.54 -25.86
N ASP A 421 -3.14 -30.77 -25.36
CA ASP A 421 -4.03 -31.31 -24.33
C ASP A 421 -3.46 -31.13 -22.90
N SER A 422 -2.35 -30.42 -22.72
CA SER A 422 -1.70 -30.26 -21.41
C SER A 422 -2.64 -29.65 -20.37
N GLY A 423 -3.53 -28.74 -20.78
CA GLY A 423 -4.54 -28.16 -19.90
C GLY A 423 -5.53 -29.18 -19.33
N MET A 424 -5.78 -30.27 -20.07
CA MET A 424 -6.63 -31.40 -19.67
C MET A 424 -5.85 -32.49 -18.91
N ARG A 425 -4.57 -32.27 -18.62
CA ARG A 425 -3.73 -33.25 -17.89
C ARG A 425 -3.20 -32.71 -16.57
N VAL A 426 -3.16 -31.40 -16.39
CA VAL A 426 -2.73 -30.79 -15.13
C VAL A 426 -3.88 -30.66 -14.13
N PRO A 427 -3.62 -30.77 -12.82
CA PRO A 427 -4.66 -30.68 -11.79
C PRO A 427 -5.52 -29.41 -11.84
N TYR A 428 -6.76 -29.49 -11.38
CA TYR A 428 -7.53 -28.30 -11.01
C TYR A 428 -6.94 -27.69 -9.73
N PHE A 429 -7.30 -26.45 -9.38
CA PHE A 429 -6.89 -25.90 -8.10
C PHE A 429 -7.87 -24.89 -7.54
N TRP A 430 -7.88 -24.76 -6.21
CA TRP A 430 -8.38 -23.54 -5.57
C TRP A 430 -7.24 -22.58 -5.36
N GLU A 431 -7.43 -21.32 -5.74
CA GLU A 431 -6.61 -20.21 -5.26
C GLU A 431 -7.23 -19.69 -3.96
N ILE A 432 -6.42 -19.58 -2.92
CA ILE A 432 -6.86 -19.32 -1.56
C ILE A 432 -6.16 -18.07 -1.07
N GLU A 433 -6.96 -17.09 -0.64
CA GLU A 433 -6.46 -15.91 0.04
C GLU A 433 -6.29 -16.22 1.52
N LEU A 434 -5.05 -16.10 1.98
CA LEU A 434 -4.66 -16.24 3.37
C LEU A 434 -4.66 -14.89 4.05
N SER A 435 -4.90 -14.88 5.35
CA SER A 435 -4.88 -13.67 6.17
C SER A 435 -3.46 -13.18 6.43
N SER A 436 -2.50 -14.10 6.56
CA SER A 436 -1.06 -13.83 6.63
C SER A 436 -0.24 -15.00 6.06
N PRO A 437 1.04 -14.81 5.71
CA PRO A 437 1.86 -15.89 5.13
C PRO A 437 2.00 -17.13 6.02
N GLY A 438 2.04 -16.94 7.35
CA GLY A 438 2.17 -18.02 8.32
C GLY A 438 0.92 -18.89 8.47
N VAL A 439 -0.18 -18.59 7.78
CA VAL A 439 -1.36 -19.48 7.73
C VAL A 439 -1.09 -20.70 6.84
N PHE A 440 -0.18 -20.60 5.87
CA PHE A 440 0.07 -21.67 4.89
C PHE A 440 0.35 -23.05 5.52
N PRO A 441 1.19 -23.20 6.57
CA PRO A 441 1.42 -24.49 7.20
C PRO A 441 0.17 -25.12 7.83
N ALA A 442 -0.77 -24.30 8.32
CA ALA A 442 -2.05 -24.78 8.86
C ALA A 442 -2.92 -25.33 7.73
N LEU A 443 -3.00 -24.60 6.62
CA LEU A 443 -3.71 -25.05 5.42
C LEU A 443 -3.12 -26.35 4.88
N GLU A 444 -1.80 -26.43 4.70
CA GLU A 444 -1.14 -27.63 4.22
C GLU A 444 -1.37 -28.83 5.14
N ALA A 445 -1.31 -28.63 6.46
CA ALA A 445 -1.59 -29.69 7.43
C ALA A 445 -3.06 -30.17 7.38
N GLU A 446 -4.01 -29.27 7.14
CA GLU A 446 -5.44 -29.57 7.10
C GLU A 446 -5.85 -30.29 5.82
N VAL A 447 -5.32 -29.88 4.66
CA VAL A 447 -5.81 -30.36 3.34
C VAL A 447 -4.83 -31.24 2.59
N GLY A 448 -3.54 -31.19 2.89
CA GLY A 448 -2.49 -31.84 2.09
C GLY A 448 -2.55 -33.36 2.03
N GLY A 449 -3.18 -34.00 3.02
CA GLY A 449 -3.39 -35.45 3.08
C GLY A 449 -4.76 -35.93 2.58
N MET A 450 -5.61 -35.04 2.09
CA MET A 450 -7.00 -35.39 1.74
C MET A 450 -7.08 -36.13 0.40
N PRO A 451 -8.03 -37.09 0.26
CA PRO A 451 -8.25 -37.78 -1.01
C PRO A 451 -8.53 -36.80 -2.16
N GLY A 452 -7.82 -36.97 -3.27
CA GLY A 452 -7.93 -36.11 -4.45
C GLY A 452 -7.00 -34.89 -4.43
N VAL A 453 -6.49 -34.45 -3.27
CA VAL A 453 -5.47 -33.38 -3.18
C VAL A 453 -4.11 -33.92 -3.59
N VAL A 454 -3.51 -33.27 -4.58
CA VAL A 454 -2.21 -33.69 -5.18
C VAL A 454 -1.07 -32.86 -4.62
N ALA A 455 -1.30 -31.57 -4.35
CA ALA A 455 -0.31 -30.67 -3.77
C ALA A 455 -0.96 -29.45 -3.11
N VAL A 456 -0.28 -28.89 -2.11
CA VAL A 456 -0.53 -27.56 -1.58
C VAL A 456 0.74 -26.73 -1.83
N ARG A 457 0.60 -25.54 -2.41
CA ARG A 457 1.72 -24.67 -2.77
C ARG A 457 1.41 -23.22 -2.45
N HIS A 458 2.42 -22.42 -2.15
CA HIS A 458 2.28 -20.97 -2.18
C HIS A 458 1.95 -20.51 -3.60
N GLY A 459 1.03 -19.56 -3.70
CA GLY A 459 0.75 -18.80 -4.92
C GLY A 459 1.55 -17.50 -4.95
N VAL A 460 1.58 -16.86 -6.10
CA VAL A 460 2.00 -15.46 -6.27
C VAL A 460 0.85 -14.71 -6.94
N PRO A 461 0.62 -13.43 -6.59
CA PRO A 461 -0.46 -12.66 -7.17
C PRO A 461 -0.32 -12.60 -8.69
N TYR A 462 -1.45 -12.68 -9.37
CA TYR A 462 -1.53 -12.33 -10.78
C TYR A 462 -1.17 -10.85 -10.93
N GLN A 463 -0.06 -10.56 -11.63
CA GLN A 463 0.48 -9.20 -11.78
C GLN A 463 -0.17 -8.41 -12.92
#